data_AF-A0A5B8B8B3-F1
#
_entry.id   AF-A0A5B8B8B3-F1
#
_cell.length_a   1.000
_cell.length_b   1.000
_cell.length_c   1.000
_cell.angle_alpha   90.00
_cell.angle_beta   90.00
_cell.angle_gamma   90.00
#
_symmetry.space_group_name_H-M   'P 1'
#
loop_
_entity.id
_entity.type
_entity.pdbx_description
1 polymer ?
#
loop_
_entity_poly.entity_id
_entity_poly.type
_entity_poly.pdbx_seq_one_letter_code
_entity_poly.pdbx_strand_id
1 'polypeptide(L)'
;MGFLIRAAFWFSLVLLALPLGTGSDEAGQPSVGPLQALVAARDAVGDIAAICERKPDVCATGKSAMHTITVRAMETARIAAEMLDDDTAQQAAALDAKTVTGSVPAKN
;
A
#
# COMPACT_ATOMS: atom_id res chain seq x y z
N MET A 1 -9.93 -11.58 -10.69
CA MET A 1 -9.46 -10.84 -11.90
C MET A 1 -10.03 -9.44 -12.12
N GLY A 2 -11.23 -9.07 -11.67
CA GLY A 2 -11.74 -7.70 -11.90
C GLY A 2 -11.39 -6.71 -10.79
N PHE A 3 -11.16 -7.21 -9.58
CA PHE A 3 -11.07 -6.39 -8.37
C PHE A 3 -9.77 -5.59 -8.28
N LEU A 4 -8.60 -6.16 -8.63
CA LEU A 4 -7.34 -5.43 -8.57
C LEU A 4 -7.25 -4.34 -9.63
N ILE A 5 -7.69 -4.63 -10.86
CA ILE A 5 -7.76 -3.60 -11.92
C ILE A 5 -8.77 -2.53 -11.51
N ARG A 6 -9.93 -2.90 -10.96
CA ARG A 6 -10.87 -1.95 -10.39
C ARG A 6 -10.27 -1.16 -9.22
N ALA A 7 -9.58 -1.79 -8.28
CA ALA A 7 -9.02 -1.15 -7.11
C ALA A 7 -7.87 -0.22 -7.49
N ALA A 8 -6.96 -0.64 -8.37
CA ALA A 8 -5.90 0.21 -8.91
C ALA A 8 -6.50 1.37 -9.74
N PHE A 9 -7.53 1.10 -10.54
CA PHE A 9 -8.25 2.14 -11.27
C PHE A 9 -8.96 3.13 -10.33
N TRP A 10 -9.70 2.63 -9.35
CA TRP A 10 -10.40 3.45 -8.35
C TRP A 10 -9.41 4.20 -7.47
N PHE A 11 -8.29 3.59 -7.09
CA PHE A 11 -7.25 4.22 -6.30
C PHE A 11 -6.54 5.30 -7.12
N SER A 12 -6.19 5.03 -8.38
CA SER A 12 -5.65 6.04 -9.30
C SER A 12 -6.65 7.17 -9.55
N LEU A 13 -7.94 6.86 -9.67
CA LEU A 13 -9.01 7.85 -9.86
C LEU A 13 -9.22 8.69 -8.61
N VAL A 14 -9.17 8.07 -7.42
CA VAL A 14 -9.18 8.76 -6.12
C VAL A 14 -7.94 9.63 -5.98
N LEU A 15 -6.74 9.17 -6.37
CA LEU A 15 -5.51 9.97 -6.33
C LEU A 15 -5.52 11.14 -7.31
N LEU A 16 -6.20 11.00 -8.45
CA LEU A 16 -6.39 12.08 -9.43
C LEU A 16 -7.48 13.08 -8.98
N ALA A 17 -8.53 12.57 -8.32
CA ALA A 17 -9.67 13.36 -7.85
C ALA A 17 -9.42 14.02 -6.50
N LEU A 18 -8.55 13.45 -5.66
CA LEU A 18 -8.03 14.13 -4.49
C LEU A 18 -7.30 15.38 -4.99
N PRO A 19 -7.74 16.58 -4.61
CA PRO A 19 -6.91 17.75 -4.80
C PRO A 19 -5.70 17.54 -3.90
N LEU A 20 -4.58 17.11 -4.49
CA LEU A 20 -3.25 17.23 -3.90
C LEU A 20 -2.93 18.73 -3.88
N GLY A 21 -3.68 19.48 -3.07
CA GLY A 21 -3.89 20.91 -3.24
C GLY A 21 -2.58 21.67 -3.24
N THR A 22 -2.33 22.39 -4.34
CA THR A 22 -1.49 23.59 -4.38
C THR A 22 -2.36 24.85 -4.37
N GLY A 23 -3.54 24.78 -3.74
CA GLY A 23 -4.49 25.89 -3.65
C GLY A 23 -5.01 26.00 -2.23
N SER A 24 -4.99 27.21 -1.67
CA SER A 24 -5.61 27.54 -0.39
C SER A 24 -7.09 27.18 -0.41
N ASP A 25 -7.57 26.50 0.64
CA ASP A 25 -9.00 26.26 0.84
C ASP A 25 -9.77 27.60 0.83
N GLU A 26 -11.07 27.59 0.52
CA GLU A 26 -11.96 28.76 0.61
C GLU A 26 -11.93 29.48 1.98
N ALA A 27 -11.35 28.83 3.01
CA ALA A 27 -11.10 29.36 4.34
C ALA A 27 -9.68 29.95 4.56
N GLY A 28 -8.85 30.09 3.52
CA GLY A 28 -7.50 30.67 3.61
C GLY A 28 -6.47 29.79 4.32
N GLN A 29 -6.76 28.50 4.53
CA GLN A 29 -5.83 27.57 5.15
C GLN A 29 -4.82 27.03 4.11
N PRO A 30 -3.52 26.95 4.47
CA PRO A 30 -2.52 26.41 3.57
C PRO A 30 -2.81 24.93 3.33
N SER A 31 -3.01 24.56 2.07
CA SER A 31 -3.14 23.15 1.69
C SER A 31 -1.85 22.41 1.98
N VAL A 32 -1.95 21.29 2.70
CA VAL A 32 -0.82 20.41 2.96
C VAL A 32 -0.56 19.56 1.72
N GLY A 33 0.54 19.86 1.03
CA GLY A 33 0.97 19.06 -0.12
C GLY A 33 1.32 17.62 0.30
N PRO A 34 1.25 16.62 -0.59
CA PRO A 34 1.50 15.21 -0.24
C PRO A 34 2.91 14.97 0.31
N LEU A 35 3.92 15.65 -0.25
CA LEU A 35 5.29 15.62 0.24
C LEU A 35 5.39 16.23 1.64
N GLN A 36 4.69 17.35 1.89
CA GLN A 36 4.66 18.00 3.19
C GLN A 36 3.93 17.14 4.23
N ALA A 37 2.85 16.46 3.85
CA ALA A 37 2.15 15.52 4.70
C ALA A 37 3.03 14.32 5.07
N LEU A 38 3.80 13.79 4.10
CA LEU A 38 4.77 12.72 4.38
C LEU A 38 5.86 13.18 5.35
N VAL A 39 6.42 14.37 5.16
CA VAL A 39 7.42 14.94 6.07
C VAL A 39 6.81 15.16 7.46
N ALA A 40 5.62 15.76 7.55
CA ALA A 40 4.93 15.97 8.82
C ALA A 40 4.61 14.65 9.54
N ALA A 41 4.24 13.60 8.81
CA ALA A 41 4.04 12.28 9.40
C ALA A 41 5.35 11.69 9.95
N ARG A 42 6.48 11.89 9.25
CA ARG A 42 7.80 11.47 9.74
C ARG A 42 8.20 12.25 10.98
N ASP A 43 7.93 13.55 11.02
CA ASP A 43 8.18 14.40 12.19
C ASP A 43 7.34 13.94 13.39
N ALA A 44 6.07 13.61 13.19
CA ALA A 44 5.21 13.05 14.24
C ALA A 44 5.74 11.71 14.79
N VAL A 45 6.33 10.87 13.96
CA VAL A 45 7.02 9.64 14.42
C VAL A 45 8.26 9.99 15.25
N GLY A 46 9.00 11.04 14.87
CA GLY A 46 10.08 11.61 15.68
C GLY A 46 9.61 12.07 17.06
N ASP A 47 8.44 12.71 17.14
CA ASP A 47 7.85 13.13 18.43
C ASP A 47 7.48 11.94 19.32
N ILE A 48 6.96 10.86 18.74
CA ILE A 48 6.71 9.63 19.50
C ILE A 48 8.01 9.07 20.08
N ALA A 49 9.11 9.14 19.34
CA ALA A 49 10.42 8.75 19.87
C ALA A 49 10.88 9.70 21.00
N ALA A 50 10.61 11.01 20.89
CA ALA A 50 10.90 11.96 21.96
C ALA A 50 10.04 11.75 23.22
N ILE A 51 8.82 11.21 23.09
CA ILE A 51 7.98 10.80 24.23
C ILE A 51 8.64 9.66 25.01
N CYS A 52 9.35 8.75 24.33
CA CYS A 52 10.05 7.65 25.01
C CYS A 52 11.12 8.13 25.99
N GLU A 53 11.79 9.25 25.68
CA GLU A 53 12.78 9.85 26.58
C GLU A 53 12.12 10.44 27.84
N ARG A 54 10.91 11.01 27.71
CA ARG A 54 10.20 11.65 28.83
C ARG A 54 9.34 10.68 29.65
N LYS A 55 8.84 9.60 29.05
CA LYS A 55 7.94 8.61 29.67
C LYS A 55 8.31 7.19 29.22
N PRO A 56 9.30 6.56 29.86
CA PRO A 56 9.82 5.26 29.45
C PRO A 56 8.79 4.13 29.64
N ASP A 57 7.87 4.27 30.59
CA ASP A 57 6.77 3.35 30.89
C ASP A 57 5.75 3.25 29.74
N VAL A 58 5.39 4.40 29.15
CA VAL A 58 4.51 4.48 27.97
C VAL A 58 5.18 3.86 26.75
N CYS A 59 6.48 4.12 26.57
CA CYS A 59 7.25 3.55 25.47
C CYS A 59 7.37 2.02 25.58
N ALA A 60 7.66 1.50 26.77
CA ALA A 60 7.75 0.05 27.01
C ALA A 60 6.41 -0.66 26.71
N THR A 61 5.31 -0.09 27.20
CA THR A 61 3.96 -0.62 26.95
C THR A 61 3.58 -0.52 25.47
N GLY A 62 3.86 0.64 24.84
CA GLY A 62 3.61 0.88 23.42
C GLY A 62 4.40 -0.06 22.52
N LYS A 63 5.67 -0.33 22.84
CA LYS A 63 6.51 -1.29 22.11
C LYS A 63 5.91 -2.69 22.14
N SER A 64 5.48 -3.18 23.30
CA SER A 64 4.85 -4.49 23.42
C SER A 64 3.51 -4.54 22.66
N ALA A 65 2.68 -3.50 22.75
CA ALA A 65 1.44 -3.42 21.99
C ALA A 65 1.70 -3.44 20.47
N MET A 66 2.61 -2.58 20.00
CA MET A 66 2.97 -2.50 18.58
C MET A 66 3.59 -3.79 18.05
N HIS A 67 4.40 -4.48 18.85
CA HIS A 67 4.95 -5.79 18.47
C HIS A 67 3.83 -6.80 18.16
N THR A 68 2.80 -6.89 19.01
CA THR A 68 1.68 -7.82 18.74
C THR A 68 0.87 -7.46 17.50
N ILE A 69 0.63 -6.16 17.28
CA ILE A 69 -0.11 -5.66 16.12
C ILE A 69 0.69 -5.92 14.85
N THR A 70 1.99 -5.62 14.86
CA THR A 70 2.86 -5.76 13.67
C THR A 70 3.06 -7.21 13.26
N VAL A 71 3.26 -8.14 14.20
CA VAL A 71 3.35 -9.57 13.88
C VAL A 71 2.08 -10.05 13.17
N ARG A 72 0.90 -9.65 13.66
CA ARG A 72 -0.37 -9.96 12.99
C ARG A 72 -0.49 -9.28 11.64
N ALA A 73 -0.07 -8.02 11.53
CA ALA A 73 -0.08 -7.28 10.28
C ALA A 73 0.83 -7.92 9.22
N MET A 74 2.00 -8.45 9.61
CA MET A 74 2.90 -9.17 8.70
C MET A 74 2.26 -10.46 8.18
N GLU A 75 1.57 -11.21 9.03
CA GLU A 75 0.83 -12.39 8.60
C GLU A 75 -0.29 -12.02 7.63
N THR A 76 -1.03 -10.93 7.90
CA THR A 76 -2.05 -10.45 6.95
C THR A 76 -1.45 -9.99 5.62
N ALA A 77 -0.27 -9.36 5.65
CA ALA A 77 0.43 -8.94 4.43
C ALA A 77 0.92 -10.14 3.63
N ARG A 78 1.40 -11.19 4.32
CA ARG A 78 1.82 -12.44 3.69
C ARG A 78 0.64 -13.15 3.03
N ILE A 79 -0.46 -13.34 3.74
CA ILE A 79 -1.68 -13.96 3.19
C ILE A 79 -2.19 -13.15 1.99
N ALA A 80 -2.22 -11.82 2.10
CA ALA A 80 -2.60 -10.97 0.98
C ALA A 80 -1.65 -11.14 -0.22
N ALA A 81 -0.34 -11.24 0.00
CA ALA A 81 0.63 -11.47 -1.07
C ALA A 81 0.46 -12.84 -1.74
N GLU A 82 0.26 -13.91 -0.96
CA GLU A 82 0.00 -15.27 -1.49
C GLU A 82 -1.29 -15.28 -2.32
N MET A 83 -2.36 -14.61 -1.86
CA MET A 83 -3.61 -14.48 -2.65
C MET A 83 -3.41 -13.74 -3.98
N LEU A 84 -2.53 -12.73 -4.00
CA LEU A 84 -2.21 -12.01 -5.24
C LEU A 84 -1.41 -12.88 -6.21
N ASP A 85 -0.50 -13.71 -5.69
CA ASP A 85 0.36 -14.58 -6.49
C ASP A 85 -0.43 -15.76 -7.09
N ASP A 86 -1.32 -16.38 -6.32
CA ASP A 86 -2.23 -17.44 -6.79
C ASP A 86 -3.16 -16.93 -7.91
N ASP A 87 -3.77 -15.76 -7.72
CA ASP A 87 -4.57 -15.09 -8.75
C ASP A 87 -3.73 -14.84 -10.02
N THR A 88 -2.45 -14.47 -9.88
CA THR A 88 -1.55 -14.20 -11.00
C THR A 88 -1.15 -15.49 -11.74
N ALA A 89 -0.84 -16.57 -11.02
CA ALA A 89 -0.51 -17.87 -11.58
C ALA A 89 -1.69 -18.50 -12.34
N GLN A 90 -2.90 -18.36 -11.80
CA GLN A 90 -4.12 -18.87 -12.43
C GLN A 90 -4.51 -18.06 -13.68
N GLN A 91 -4.19 -16.76 -13.70
CA GLN A 91 -4.33 -15.90 -14.86
C GLN A 91 -3.28 -16.21 -15.94
N ALA A 92 -2.03 -16.52 -15.56
CA ALA A 92 -0.98 -16.98 -16.47
C ALA A 92 -1.32 -18.32 -17.14
N ALA A 93 -1.79 -19.31 -16.38
CA ALA A 93 -2.24 -20.59 -16.94
C ALA A 93 -3.43 -20.46 -17.90
N ALA A 94 -4.35 -19.52 -17.62
CA ALA A 94 -5.47 -19.21 -18.51
C ALA A 94 -5.04 -18.45 -19.78
N LEU A 95 -3.97 -17.64 -19.71
CA LEU A 95 -3.35 -16.97 -20.85
C LEU A 95 -2.59 -17.97 -21.73
N ASP A 96 -1.84 -18.92 -21.14
CA ASP A 96 -1.17 -20.01 -21.85
C ASP A 96 -2.18 -20.91 -22.58
N ALA A 97 -3.31 -21.25 -21.96
CA ALA A 97 -4.38 -22.02 -22.60
C ALA A 97 -5.07 -21.27 -23.76
N LYS A 98 -4.98 -19.93 -23.80
CA LYS A 98 -5.51 -19.09 -24.89
C LYS A 98 -4.47 -18.73 -25.95
N THR A 99 -3.20 -19.08 -25.75
CA THR A 99 -2.15 -18.80 -26.72
C THR A 99 -2.05 -19.96 -27.71
N VAL A 100 -2.74 -19.85 -28.85
CA VAL A 100 -2.47 -20.71 -30.02
C VAL A 100 -1.12 -20.28 -30.58
N THR A 101 -0.05 -20.95 -30.15
CA THR A 101 1.24 -20.85 -30.81
C THR A 101 1.15 -21.61 -32.12
N GLY A 102 1.34 -20.90 -33.25
CA GLY A 102 1.43 -21.53 -34.56
C GLY A 102 2.72 -22.34 -34.66
N SER A 103 2.66 -23.63 -34.33
CA SER A 103 3.80 -24.53 -34.48
C SER A 103 4.20 -24.63 -35.95
N VAL A 104 5.45 -24.29 -36.26
CA VAL A 104 6.07 -24.59 -37.56
C VAL A 104 6.31 -26.11 -37.60
N PRO A 105 5.84 -26.83 -38.64
CA PRO A 105 6.01 -28.28 -38.69
C PRO A 105 7.49 -28.63 -38.79
N ALA A 106 7.93 -29.58 -37.95
CA ALA A 106 9.24 -30.20 -38.05
C ALA A 106 9.33 -30.91 -39.41
N LYS A 107 10.26 -30.44 -40.24
CA LYS A 107 10.53 -31.00 -41.57
C LYS A 107 11.33 -32.28 -41.40
N ASN A 108 10.69 -33.43 -41.65
CA ASN A 108 11.37 -34.71 -41.86
C ASN A 108 12.28 -34.64 -43.09
#